data_AF-A0A8B7WHS0-F1
#
_entry.id   AF-A0A8B7WHS0-F1
#
_cell.length_a   1.000
_cell.length_b   1.000
_cell.length_c   1.000
_cell.angle_alpha   90.00
_cell.angle_beta   90.00
_cell.angle_gamma   90.00
#
_symmetry.space_group_name_H-M   'P 1'
#
loop_
_entity.id
_entity.type
_entity.pdbx_description
1 polymer ?
#
loop_
_entity_poly.entity_id
_entity_poly.type
_entity_poly.pdbx_seq_one_letter_code
_entity_poly.pdbx_strand_id
1 'polypeptide(L)'
;MPLLLANLRGGGGGAHRDLDEFWVVSCRQLGSWEPVPGASGKGTSGFLRLNMTLLGSEHSLLIRSKFRSVLQLRLQQRRTQEQLANQGIIPPLKSPTEFHEQRKNLDSDKTENSLKRKGRNRSDPAHLVNMHILQASTAERSIPTAQMKLKRARLADDLNEKIALRPGPLELVEKNILPVDSAVKQAIKGS
;
A
#
# COMPACT_ATOMS: atom_id res chain seq x y z
N MET A 1 -24.20 -33.62 2.91
CA MET A 1 -23.41 -33.62 4.15
C MET A 1 -22.33 -32.55 4.01
N PRO A 2 -22.39 -31.42 4.75
CA PRO A 2 -21.35 -30.40 4.62
C PRO A 2 -20.19 -30.75 5.55
N LEU A 3 -19.04 -31.07 4.96
CA LEU A 3 -17.77 -31.21 5.67
C LEU A 3 -17.26 -29.80 5.99
N LEU A 4 -17.12 -29.48 7.28
CA LEU A 4 -16.55 -28.20 7.74
C LEU A 4 -15.05 -28.38 7.94
N LEU A 5 -14.27 -27.86 7.00
CA LEU A 5 -12.81 -27.93 6.98
C LEU A 5 -12.24 -26.76 7.82
N ALA A 6 -11.74 -27.03 9.02
CA ALA A 6 -11.05 -26.02 9.83
C ALA A 6 -9.53 -26.12 9.60
N ASN A 7 -8.96 -25.11 8.93
CA ASN A 7 -7.52 -25.01 8.71
C ASN A 7 -6.90 -24.16 9.83
N LEU A 8 -6.25 -24.79 10.81
CA LEU A 8 -5.54 -24.11 11.88
C LEU A 8 -4.17 -23.66 11.36
N ARG A 9 -4.06 -22.43 10.85
CA ARG A 9 -2.77 -21.79 10.58
C ARG A 9 -2.52 -20.68 11.59
N GLY A 10 -1.54 -20.89 12.45
CA GLY A 10 -1.12 -19.95 13.49
C GLY A 10 -0.48 -18.69 12.91
N GLY A 11 -0.81 -17.54 13.52
CA GLY A 11 -0.22 -16.23 13.23
C GLY A 11 -0.56 -15.27 14.37
N GLY A 12 0.47 -14.67 14.98
CA GLY A 12 0.44 -14.02 16.29
C GLY A 12 -0.43 -12.76 16.46
N GLY A 13 -0.71 -12.43 17.72
CA GLY A 13 -1.34 -11.17 18.14
C GLY A 13 -2.08 -11.35 19.47
N GLY A 14 -1.62 -10.70 20.54
CA GLY A 14 -1.99 -10.99 21.92
C GLY A 14 -3.44 -10.65 22.35
N ALA A 15 -3.77 -11.16 23.54
CA ALA A 15 -4.94 -10.86 24.37
C ALA A 15 -6.31 -11.49 24.00
N HIS A 16 -6.34 -12.63 23.30
CA HIS A 16 -7.57 -13.42 23.13
C HIS A 16 -7.31 -14.94 23.19
N ARG A 17 -6.50 -15.43 24.15
CA ARG A 17 -6.08 -16.85 24.20
C ARG A 17 -6.91 -17.73 25.14
N ASP A 18 -7.51 -17.18 26.18
CA ASP A 18 -8.13 -18.01 27.24
C ASP A 18 -9.43 -18.71 26.81
N LEU A 19 -10.19 -18.10 25.88
CA LEU A 19 -11.44 -18.69 25.37
C LEU A 19 -11.19 -19.78 24.31
N ASP A 20 -10.07 -19.73 23.59
CA ASP A 20 -9.73 -20.73 22.58
C ASP A 20 -9.22 -22.02 23.24
N GLU A 21 -8.47 -21.94 24.34
CA GLU A 21 -8.09 -23.12 25.11
C GLU A 21 -9.30 -23.79 25.76
N PHE A 22 -10.23 -23.02 26.33
CA PHE A 22 -11.47 -23.56 26.91
C PHE A 22 -12.33 -24.27 25.86
N TRP A 23 -12.40 -23.75 24.64
CA TRP A 23 -13.10 -24.38 23.51
C TRP A 23 -12.45 -25.71 23.10
N VAL A 24 -11.12 -25.71 22.91
CA VAL A 24 -10.36 -26.91 22.53
C VAL A 24 -10.45 -27.99 23.63
N VAL A 25 -10.33 -27.61 24.90
CA VAL A 25 -10.45 -28.50 26.06
C VAL A 25 -11.87 -29.04 26.20
N SER A 26 -12.90 -28.21 26.01
CA SER A 26 -14.31 -28.64 26.10
C SER A 26 -14.72 -29.54 24.93
N CYS A 27 -14.19 -29.32 23.72
CA CYS A 27 -14.32 -30.25 22.59
C CYS A 27 -13.64 -31.61 22.85
N ARG A 28 -12.51 -31.61 23.56
CA ARG A 28 -11.83 -32.84 24.03
C ARG A 28 -12.65 -33.57 25.11
N GLN A 29 -13.24 -32.82 26.04
CA GLN A 29 -14.01 -33.34 27.17
C GLN A 29 -15.32 -34.01 26.75
N LEU A 30 -15.89 -33.65 25.59
CA LEU A 30 -17.06 -34.32 24.99
C LEU A 30 -16.73 -35.69 24.36
N GLY A 31 -15.48 -36.17 24.41
CA GLY A 31 -15.12 -37.55 24.06
C GLY A 31 -15.52 -37.96 22.64
N SER A 32 -15.04 -37.25 21.60
CA SER A 32 -15.31 -37.65 20.21
C SER A 32 -14.10 -37.47 19.28
N TRP A 33 -12.90 -37.82 19.74
CA TRP A 33 -11.69 -37.73 18.92
C TRP A 33 -10.76 -38.90 19.26
N GLU A 34 -11.01 -40.08 18.69
CA GLU A 34 -10.01 -41.16 18.68
C GLU A 34 -9.30 -41.22 17.31
N PRO A 35 -7.97 -41.39 17.28
CA PRO A 35 -7.25 -41.66 16.04
C PRO A 35 -7.63 -43.06 15.52
N VAL A 36 -8.04 -43.17 14.27
CA VAL A 36 -8.27 -44.47 13.62
C VAL A 36 -6.91 -45.17 13.43
N PRO A 37 -6.69 -46.37 13.99
CA PRO A 37 -5.44 -47.09 13.79
C PRO A 37 -5.48 -47.78 12.42
N GLY A 38 -4.54 -47.41 11.54
CA GLY A 38 -4.31 -48.10 10.26
C GLY A 38 -4.42 -47.22 9.02
N ALA A 39 -3.49 -46.29 8.83
CA ALA A 39 -3.20 -45.73 7.52
C ALA A 39 -1.73 -45.31 7.47
N SER A 40 -0.87 -46.19 6.94
CA SER A 40 0.50 -45.84 6.59
C SER A 40 0.49 -44.92 5.37
N GLY A 41 0.50 -43.61 5.59
CA GLY A 41 0.55 -42.63 4.51
C GLY A 41 0.61 -41.22 5.05
N LYS A 42 1.69 -40.50 4.72
CA LYS A 42 1.95 -39.14 5.17
C LYS A 42 0.79 -38.21 4.76
N GLY A 43 0.10 -37.65 5.74
CA GLY A 43 -0.98 -36.67 5.53
C GLY A 43 -2.21 -37.00 6.36
N THR A 44 -2.24 -36.58 7.62
CA THR A 44 -3.36 -36.77 8.54
C THR A 44 -4.56 -35.91 8.13
N SER A 45 -5.38 -36.41 7.21
CA SER A 45 -6.75 -35.94 7.02
C SER A 45 -7.64 -36.74 7.98
N GLY A 46 -7.85 -36.20 9.19
CA GLY A 46 -8.71 -36.82 10.20
C GLY A 46 -10.18 -36.83 9.76
N PHE A 47 -10.67 -38.01 9.35
CA PHE A 47 -12.11 -38.26 9.21
C PHE A 47 -12.71 -38.44 10.61
N LEU A 48 -13.52 -37.49 11.06
CA LEU A 48 -14.21 -37.55 12.36
C LEU A 48 -15.64 -38.08 12.18
N ARG A 49 -15.98 -39.16 12.88
CA ARG A 49 -17.36 -39.66 13.01
C ARG A 49 -17.89 -39.31 14.41
N LEU A 50 -18.98 -38.56 14.49
CA LEU A 50 -19.66 -38.24 15.75
C LEU A 50 -20.40 -39.47 16.27
N ASN A 51 -20.08 -39.92 17.49
CA ASN A 51 -20.86 -40.92 18.21
C ASN A 51 -22.07 -40.26 18.88
N MET A 52 -23.28 -40.78 18.65
CA MET A 52 -24.56 -40.17 19.03
C MET A 52 -25.18 -40.78 20.31
N THR A 53 -24.39 -41.31 21.25
CA THR A 53 -24.93 -42.11 22.37
C THR A 53 -25.00 -41.40 23.73
N LEU A 54 -24.65 -40.12 23.86
CA LEU A 54 -24.82 -39.38 25.12
C LEU A 54 -25.42 -37.98 24.92
N LEU A 55 -26.54 -37.90 24.18
CA LEU A 55 -27.21 -36.64 23.87
C LEU A 55 -28.02 -36.03 25.04
N GLY A 56 -28.06 -36.68 26.21
CA GLY A 56 -28.99 -36.35 27.30
C GLY A 56 -28.41 -36.22 28.71
N SER A 57 -27.09 -36.28 28.92
CA SER A 57 -26.53 -35.99 30.25
C SER A 57 -26.54 -34.49 30.54
N GLU A 58 -26.75 -34.09 31.80
CA GLU A 58 -26.76 -32.68 32.21
C GLU A 58 -25.45 -31.96 31.83
N HIS A 59 -24.33 -32.68 31.91
CA HIS A 59 -23.02 -32.18 31.51
C HIS A 59 -22.94 -31.91 29.99
N SER A 60 -23.54 -32.77 29.17
CA SER A 60 -23.66 -32.59 27.71
C SER A 60 -24.53 -31.37 27.36
N LEU A 61 -25.64 -31.18 28.08
CA LEU A 61 -26.53 -30.02 27.90
C LEU A 61 -25.85 -28.71 28.31
N LEU A 62 -25.13 -28.69 29.44
CA LEU A 62 -24.38 -27.52 29.89
C LEU A 62 -23.28 -27.13 28.89
N ILE A 63 -22.53 -28.10 28.37
CA ILE A 63 -21.50 -27.84 27.37
C ILE A 63 -22.11 -27.30 26.07
N ARG A 64 -23.22 -27.89 25.58
CA ARG A 64 -23.95 -27.37 24.42
C ARG A 64 -24.46 -25.94 24.64
N SER A 65 -24.94 -25.63 25.84
CA SER A 65 -25.36 -24.29 26.22
C SER A 65 -24.20 -23.28 26.21
N LYS A 66 -23.05 -23.67 26.78
CA LYS A 66 -21.83 -22.85 26.76
C LYS A 66 -21.31 -22.65 25.33
N PHE A 67 -21.23 -23.71 24.53
CA PHE A 67 -20.88 -23.64 23.11
C PHE A 67 -21.78 -22.65 22.36
N ARG A 68 -23.11 -22.75 22.57
CA ARG A 68 -24.09 -21.85 21.96
C ARG A 68 -23.83 -20.39 22.36
N SER A 69 -23.53 -20.13 23.64
CA SER A 69 -23.24 -18.77 24.14
C SER A 69 -21.95 -18.18 23.54
N VAL A 70 -20.87 -18.96 23.49
CA VAL A 70 -19.58 -18.54 22.89
C VAL A 70 -19.74 -18.30 21.39
N LEU A 71 -20.41 -19.21 20.67
CA LEU A 71 -20.67 -19.05 19.24
C LEU A 71 -21.48 -17.78 18.96
N GLN A 72 -22.50 -17.50 19.78
CA GLN A 72 -23.31 -16.29 19.66
C GLN A 72 -22.46 -15.02 19.82
N LEU A 73 -21.57 -14.98 20.83
CA LEU A 73 -20.65 -13.87 21.04
C LEU A 73 -19.67 -13.70 19.86
N ARG A 74 -19.08 -14.80 19.38
CA ARG A 74 -18.15 -14.79 18.23
C ARG A 74 -18.83 -14.31 16.95
N LEU A 75 -20.09 -14.68 16.72
CA LEU A 75 -20.86 -14.22 15.58
C LEU A 75 -21.21 -12.73 15.67
N GLN A 76 -21.44 -12.21 16.88
CA GLN A 76 -21.66 -10.77 17.09
C GLN A 76 -20.38 -9.96 16.88
N GLN A 77 -19.22 -10.48 17.31
CA GLN A 77 -17.92 -9.83 17.17
C GLN A 77 -17.27 -10.02 15.79
N ARG A 78 -17.90 -10.76 14.87
CA ARG A 78 -17.32 -11.04 13.55
C ARG A 78 -17.27 -9.77 12.70
N ARG A 79 -16.20 -9.61 11.92
CA ARG A 79 -16.07 -8.54 10.92
C ARG A 79 -17.04 -8.75 9.76
N THR A 80 -17.46 -7.67 9.12
CA THR A 80 -18.29 -7.79 7.91
C THR A 80 -17.49 -8.40 6.77
N GLN A 81 -18.19 -9.07 5.87
CA GLN A 81 -17.54 -9.72 4.72
C GLN A 81 -16.83 -8.70 3.82
N GLU A 82 -17.37 -7.50 3.68
CA GLU A 82 -16.74 -6.40 2.94
C GLU A 82 -15.44 -5.92 3.59
N GLN A 83 -15.41 -5.79 4.92
CA GLN A 83 -14.19 -5.42 5.65
C GLN A 83 -13.08 -6.45 5.45
N LEU A 84 -13.41 -7.75 5.43
CA LEU A 84 -12.45 -8.81 5.17
C LEU A 84 -11.91 -8.76 3.73
N ALA A 85 -12.78 -8.47 2.74
CA ALA A 85 -12.37 -8.29 1.36
C ALA A 85 -11.47 -7.06 1.18
N ASN A 86 -11.80 -5.94 1.83
CA ASN A 86 -10.99 -4.72 1.82
C ASN A 86 -9.61 -4.92 2.48
N GLN A 87 -9.51 -5.82 3.46
CA GLN A 87 -8.24 -6.23 4.08
C GLN A 87 -7.48 -7.30 3.27
N GLY A 88 -8.05 -7.80 2.17
CA GLY A 88 -7.44 -8.83 1.32
C GLY A 88 -7.43 -10.23 1.93
N ILE A 89 -8.26 -10.51 2.94
CA ILE A 89 -8.35 -11.82 3.61
C ILE A 89 -9.20 -12.79 2.78
N ILE A 90 -10.26 -12.28 2.14
CA ILE A 90 -11.13 -13.08 1.28
C ILE A 90 -11.27 -12.43 -0.11
N PRO A 91 -11.65 -13.20 -1.15
CA PRO A 91 -11.92 -12.66 -2.47
C PRO A 91 -13.03 -11.59 -2.48
N PRO A 92 -13.00 -10.64 -3.42
CA PRO A 92 -14.05 -9.63 -3.57
C PRO A 92 -15.43 -10.23 -3.84
N LEU A 93 -16.44 -9.69 -3.16
CA LEU A 93 -17.82 -10.21 -3.18
C LEU A 93 -18.59 -9.92 -4.47
N LYS A 94 -18.09 -9.00 -5.28
CA LYS A 94 -18.72 -8.58 -6.53
C LYS A 94 -18.49 -9.56 -7.67
N SER A 95 -17.62 -10.56 -7.49
CA SER A 95 -17.27 -11.52 -8.54
C SER A 95 -17.47 -12.96 -8.07
N PRO A 96 -17.86 -13.87 -8.98
CA PRO A 96 -17.95 -15.29 -8.68
C PRO A 96 -16.62 -15.83 -8.11
N THR A 97 -16.70 -16.64 -7.05
CA THR A 97 -15.52 -17.19 -6.36
C THR A 97 -14.78 -18.24 -7.17
N GLU A 98 -15.47 -18.93 -8.09
CA GLU A 98 -14.93 -20.03 -8.90
C GLU A 98 -13.75 -19.61 -9.77
N PHE A 99 -13.78 -18.38 -10.29
CA PHE A 99 -12.78 -17.86 -11.22
C PHE A 99 -11.78 -16.89 -10.60
N HIS A 100 -11.71 -16.84 -9.27
CA HIS A 100 -10.88 -15.85 -8.57
C HIS A 100 -9.38 -15.98 -8.93
N GLU A 101 -8.84 -17.20 -8.95
CA GLU A 101 -7.43 -17.43 -9.29
C GLU A 101 -7.12 -17.11 -10.75
N GLN A 102 -7.98 -17.49 -11.71
CA GLN A 102 -7.77 -17.13 -13.13
C GLN A 102 -7.80 -15.61 -13.33
N ARG A 103 -8.73 -14.91 -12.68
CA ARG A 103 -8.80 -13.45 -12.74
C ARG A 103 -7.57 -12.79 -12.15
N LYS A 104 -7.14 -13.23 -10.96
CA LYS A 104 -5.93 -12.75 -10.29
C LYS A 104 -4.69 -12.96 -11.16
N ASN A 105 -4.55 -14.12 -11.78
CA ASN A 105 -3.45 -14.42 -12.70
C ASN A 105 -3.49 -13.48 -13.91
N LEU A 106 -4.65 -13.30 -14.52
CA LEU A 106 -4.83 -12.39 -15.64
C LEU A 106 -4.55 -10.92 -15.28
N ASP A 107 -4.96 -10.47 -14.10
CA ASP A 107 -4.66 -9.12 -13.59
C ASP A 107 -3.16 -8.97 -13.28
N SER A 108 -2.52 -10.02 -12.78
CA SER A 108 -1.06 -10.09 -12.58
C SER A 108 -0.31 -10.03 -13.90
N ASP A 109 -0.70 -10.83 -14.90
CA ASP A 109 -0.09 -10.88 -16.22
C ASP A 109 -0.22 -9.54 -16.95
N LYS A 110 -1.39 -8.90 -16.86
CA LYS A 110 -1.60 -7.54 -17.37
C LYS A 110 -0.65 -6.54 -16.70
N THR A 111 -0.51 -6.63 -15.39
CA THR A 111 0.38 -5.75 -14.62
C THR A 111 1.83 -6.01 -15.00
N GLU A 112 2.24 -7.26 -15.12
CA GLU A 112 3.59 -7.66 -15.52
C GLU A 112 3.92 -7.19 -16.93
N ASN A 113 3.02 -7.39 -17.89
CA ASN A 113 3.21 -6.92 -19.26
C ASN A 113 3.31 -5.38 -19.33
N SER A 114 2.47 -4.68 -18.58
CA SER A 114 2.53 -3.22 -18.44
C SER A 114 3.88 -2.76 -17.86
N LEU A 115 4.37 -3.43 -16.82
CA LEU A 115 5.68 -3.14 -16.22
C LEU A 115 6.84 -3.46 -17.16
N LYS A 116 6.80 -4.59 -17.88
CA LYS A 116 7.78 -4.94 -18.92
C LYS A 116 7.85 -3.87 -20.00
N ARG A 117 6.69 -3.39 -20.48
CA ARG A 117 6.62 -2.28 -21.44
C ARG A 117 7.21 -0.98 -20.87
N LYS A 118 6.86 -0.61 -19.63
CA LYS A 118 7.42 0.56 -18.94
C LYS A 118 8.92 0.46 -18.69
N GLY A 119 9.42 -0.75 -18.43
CA GLY A 119 10.85 -1.02 -18.24
C GLY A 119 11.66 -0.82 -19.51
N ARG A 120 11.16 -1.31 -20.65
CA ARG A 120 11.80 -1.10 -21.96
C ARG A 120 11.76 0.36 -22.40
N ASN A 121 10.64 1.03 -22.13
CA ASN A 121 10.43 2.44 -22.50
C ASN A 121 10.87 3.41 -21.40
N ARG A 122 11.77 2.98 -20.50
CA ARG A 122 12.25 3.82 -19.42
C ARG A 122 13.16 4.91 -19.99
N SER A 123 12.81 6.16 -19.77
CA SER A 123 13.66 7.30 -20.18
C SER A 123 14.96 7.33 -19.39
N ASP A 124 16.04 7.74 -20.05
CA ASP A 124 17.34 7.97 -19.43
C ASP A 124 17.29 9.12 -18.41
N PRO A 125 18.00 9.04 -17.27
CA PRO A 125 18.03 10.14 -16.30
C PRO A 125 18.49 11.48 -16.87
N ALA A 126 19.40 11.51 -17.85
CA ALA A 126 19.84 12.77 -18.46
C ALA A 126 18.70 13.44 -19.25
N HIS A 127 17.86 12.65 -19.93
CA HIS A 127 16.66 13.17 -20.60
C HIS A 127 15.68 13.82 -19.59
N LEU A 128 15.50 13.21 -18.41
CA LEU A 128 14.66 13.77 -17.35
C LEU A 128 15.23 15.07 -16.74
N VAL A 129 16.55 15.20 -16.71
CA VAL A 129 17.23 16.46 -16.33
C VAL A 129 17.01 17.54 -17.37
N ASN A 130 17.15 17.21 -18.66
CA ASN A 130 16.90 18.15 -19.76
C ASN A 130 15.46 18.66 -19.77
N MET A 131 14.50 17.78 -19.46
CA MET A 131 13.08 18.13 -19.30
C MET A 131 12.75 18.83 -17.97
N HIS A 132 13.75 19.13 -17.12
CA HIS A 132 13.60 19.79 -15.83
C HIS A 132 12.72 19.02 -14.81
N ILE A 133 12.57 17.70 -14.98
CA ILE A 133 11.87 16.82 -14.03
C ILE A 133 12.82 16.44 -12.88
N LEU A 134 14.04 16.05 -13.22
CA LEU A 134 15.11 15.79 -12.26
C LEU A 134 16.09 16.96 -12.20
N GLN A 135 16.77 17.10 -11.07
CA GLN A 135 17.85 18.07 -10.95
C GLN A 135 19.14 17.50 -11.56
N ALA A 136 19.94 18.36 -12.20
CA ALA A 136 21.23 17.99 -12.79
C ALA A 136 22.33 17.62 -11.77
N SER A 137 22.03 17.67 -10.47
CA SER A 137 22.98 17.43 -9.39
C SER A 137 23.08 15.94 -9.08
N THR A 138 24.30 15.40 -9.06
CA THR A 138 24.64 14.03 -8.68
C THR A 138 24.72 13.82 -7.16
N ALA A 139 24.53 14.87 -6.35
CA ALA A 139 24.63 14.79 -4.90
C ALA A 139 23.43 14.07 -4.25
N GLU A 140 23.69 13.48 -3.07
CA GLU A 140 22.82 12.60 -2.31
C GLU A 140 21.34 13.03 -2.27
N ARG A 141 20.46 12.02 -2.36
CA ARG A 141 19.00 12.09 -2.58
C ARG A 141 18.24 12.99 -1.60
N SER A 142 18.83 13.38 -0.47
CA SER A 142 18.23 14.18 0.61
C SER A 142 18.41 15.70 0.46
N ILE A 143 19.36 16.18 -0.36
CA ILE A 143 19.77 17.60 -0.41
C ILE A 143 19.19 18.46 -1.58
N PRO A 144 18.49 17.94 -2.61
CA PRO A 144 18.24 18.72 -3.82
C PRO A 144 17.34 19.94 -3.59
N THR A 145 16.36 19.86 -2.69
CA THR A 145 15.38 20.93 -2.46
C THR A 145 16.00 22.15 -1.77
N ALA A 146 16.82 21.93 -0.74
CA ALA A 146 17.53 23.00 -0.03
C ALA A 146 18.57 23.67 -0.94
N GLN A 147 19.31 22.88 -1.72
CA GLN A 147 20.29 23.41 -2.67
C GLN A 147 19.62 24.26 -3.76
N MET A 148 18.46 23.84 -4.29
CA MET A 148 17.71 24.65 -5.24
C MET A 148 17.23 25.98 -4.65
N LYS A 149 16.73 25.96 -3.40
CA LYS A 149 16.32 27.19 -2.71
C LYS A 149 17.50 28.15 -2.56
N LEU A 150 18.66 27.64 -2.14
CA LEU A 150 19.88 28.44 -2.04
C LEU A 150 20.33 29.01 -3.40
N LYS A 151 20.34 28.18 -4.45
CA LYS A 151 20.68 28.62 -5.81
C LYS A 151 19.73 29.73 -6.29
N ARG A 152 18.43 29.59 -6.03
CA ARG A 152 17.43 30.60 -6.38
C ARG A 152 17.59 31.89 -5.58
N ALA A 153 17.88 31.81 -4.29
CA ALA A 153 18.12 32.97 -3.45
C ALA A 153 19.33 33.76 -3.95
N ARG A 154 20.47 33.09 -4.14
CA ARG A 154 21.69 33.71 -4.69
C ARG A 154 21.44 34.38 -6.05
N LEU A 155 20.75 33.70 -6.96
CA LEU A 155 20.39 34.28 -8.25
C LEU A 155 19.47 35.50 -8.10
N ALA A 156 18.54 35.50 -7.16
CA ALA A 156 17.66 36.64 -6.91
C ALA A 156 18.45 37.84 -6.39
N ASP A 157 19.36 37.62 -5.44
CA ASP A 157 20.23 38.66 -4.87
C ASP A 157 21.13 39.27 -5.96
N ASP A 158 21.82 38.44 -6.75
CA ASP A 158 22.68 38.87 -7.87
C ASP A 158 21.90 39.68 -8.92
N LEU A 159 20.67 39.26 -9.24
CA LEU A 159 19.82 39.98 -10.19
C LEU A 159 19.33 41.30 -9.60
N ASN A 160 19.05 41.35 -8.30
CA ASN A 160 18.60 42.56 -7.63
C ASN A 160 19.68 43.64 -7.64
N GLU A 161 20.94 43.29 -7.40
CA GLU A 161 22.08 44.21 -7.52
C GLU A 161 22.23 44.75 -8.96
N LYS A 162 22.11 43.88 -9.97
CA LYS A 162 22.18 44.29 -11.39
C LYS A 162 21.04 45.19 -11.81
N ILE A 163 19.85 44.98 -11.26
CA ILE A 163 18.67 45.83 -11.51
C ILE A 163 18.83 47.18 -10.81
N ALA A 164 19.39 47.22 -9.60
CA ALA A 164 19.64 48.47 -8.89
C ALA A 164 20.63 49.37 -9.64
N LEU A 165 21.61 48.77 -10.33
CA LEU A 165 22.59 49.48 -11.18
C LEU A 165 22.16 49.58 -12.65
N ARG A 166 20.86 49.50 -12.93
CA ARG A 166 20.37 49.55 -14.31
C ARG A 166 20.59 50.96 -14.90
N PRO A 167 21.31 51.09 -16.03
CA PRO A 167 21.59 52.39 -16.63
C PRO A 167 20.31 53.08 -17.09
N GLY A 168 20.27 54.40 -16.91
CA GLY A 168 19.13 55.23 -17.32
C GLY A 168 18.97 55.32 -18.84
N PRO A 169 17.80 55.76 -19.33
CA PRO A 169 17.56 55.91 -20.77
C PRO A 169 18.50 56.94 -21.42
N LEU A 170 18.87 58.01 -20.72
CA LEU A 170 19.82 59.01 -21.23
C LEU A 170 21.23 58.44 -21.42
N GLU A 171 21.68 57.57 -20.51
CA GLU A 171 22.98 56.89 -20.63
C GLU A 171 23.02 55.95 -21.85
N LEU A 172 21.90 55.31 -22.18
CA LEU A 172 21.80 54.45 -23.36
C LEU A 172 21.82 55.25 -24.68
N VAL A 173 21.31 56.49 -24.66
CA VAL A 173 21.39 57.43 -25.78
C VAL A 173 22.83 57.91 -25.99
N GLU A 174 23.52 58.28 -24.91
CA GLU A 174 24.94 58.68 -24.95
C GLU A 174 25.82 57.55 -25.51
N LYS A 175 25.53 56.31 -25.09
CA LYS A 175 26.19 55.08 -25.58
C LYS A 175 25.76 54.66 -26.99
N ASN A 176 24.93 55.45 -27.68
CA ASN A 176 24.44 55.21 -29.04
C ASN A 176 23.68 53.88 -29.22
N ILE A 177 23.09 53.35 -28.15
CA ILE A 177 22.29 52.11 -28.18
C ILE A 177 20.85 52.42 -28.55
N LEU A 178 20.31 53.55 -28.06
CA LEU A 178 18.98 54.04 -28.41
C LEU A 178 19.08 55.15 -29.48
N PRO A 179 18.37 55.03 -30.62
CA PRO A 179 18.32 56.08 -31.62
C PRO A 179 17.46 57.26 -31.14
N VAL A 180 17.92 58.48 -31.36
CA VAL A 180 17.19 59.73 -31.05
C VAL A 180 17.53 60.77 -32.10
N ASP A 181 16.61 61.72 -32.32
CA ASP A 181 16.80 62.81 -33.27
C ASP A 181 18.09 63.58 -33.00
N SER A 182 18.78 63.96 -34.08
CA SER A 182 20.12 64.56 -34.03
C SER A 182 20.18 65.84 -33.19
N ALA A 183 19.10 66.64 -33.16
CA ALA A 183 18.99 67.84 -32.32
C ALA A 183 19.02 67.51 -30.81
N VAL A 184 18.31 66.47 -30.39
CA VAL A 184 18.27 66.00 -28.99
C VAL A 184 19.59 65.36 -28.60
N LYS A 185 20.20 64.62 -29.53
CA LYS A 185 21.50 63.97 -29.34
C LYS A 185 22.64 64.97 -29.16
N GLN A 186 22.64 66.10 -29.87
CA GLN A 186 23.64 67.16 -29.69
C GLN A 186 23.42 67.96 -28.40
N ALA A 187 22.17 68.17 -27.97
CA ALA A 187 21.87 68.83 -26.70
C ALA A 187 22.35 68.02 -25.48
N ILE A 188 22.30 66.69 -25.54
CA ILE A 188 22.78 65.80 -24.46
C ILE A 188 24.32 65.67 -24.46
N LYS A 189 24.97 65.76 -25.63
CA LYS A 189 26.44 65.64 -25.78
C LYS A 189 27.19 66.97 -25.61
N GLY A 190 26.49 68.10 -25.69
CA GLY A 190 27.04 69.46 -25.67
C GLY A 190 27.11 70.13 -24.28
N SER A 191 26.95 69.36 -23.20
CA SER A 191 27.17 69.79 -21.81
C SER A 191 28.36 69.06 -21.19
#